data_AF-A0A3M1WPV8-F1
#
_entry.id   AF-A0A3M1WPV8-F1
#
_cell.length_a   1.000
_cell.length_b   1.000
_cell.length_c   1.000
_cell.angle_alpha   90.00
_cell.angle_beta   90.00
_cell.angle_gamma   90.00
#
_symmetry.space_group_name_H-M   'P 1'
#
loop_
_entity.id
_entity.type
_entity.pdbx_description
1 polymer ?
#
loop_
_entity_poly.entity_id
_entity_poly.type
_entity_poly.pdbx_seq_one_letter_code
_entity_poly.pdbx_strand_id
1 'polypeptide(L)'
;MSKGLELTIPMIEDTLNAVIRHDPQARDEGIAVQYLAAIAGFVLAHQDFDRKQREDFIEELKRIMLQISEDVIRQRTAQAAPPPPQQEAFGIWKP
;
A
#
# COMPACT_ATOMS: atom_id res chain seq x y z
N MET A 1 10.40 -3.67 -17.72
CA MET A 1 10.18 -2.94 -16.45
C MET A 1 8.70 -2.72 -16.31
N SER A 2 8.01 -3.57 -15.54
CA SER A 2 6.58 -3.39 -15.29
C SER A 2 6.40 -2.04 -14.61
N LYS A 3 5.60 -1.15 -15.19
CA LYS A 3 5.21 0.11 -14.53
C LYS A 3 4.69 -0.27 -13.15
N GLY A 4 5.36 0.18 -12.09
CA GLY A 4 4.94 -0.12 -10.72
C GLY A 4 3.50 0.33 -10.51
N LEU A 5 2.75 -0.40 -9.69
CA LEU A 5 1.44 0.07 -9.24
C LEU A 5 1.62 1.44 -8.56
N GLU A 6 0.98 2.47 -9.10
CA GLU A 6 0.92 3.79 -8.50
C GLU A 6 -0.44 3.97 -7.83
N LEU A 7 -0.45 4.05 -6.50
CA LEU A 7 -1.64 4.36 -5.72
C LEU A 7 -1.66 5.85 -5.42
N THR A 8 -2.67 6.56 -5.92
CA THR A 8 -2.89 7.96 -5.56
C THR A 8 -3.88 8.04 -4.40
N ILE A 9 -3.73 9.04 -3.52
CA ILE A 9 -4.64 9.25 -2.38
C ILE A 9 -6.11 9.33 -2.84
N PRO A 10 -6.47 10.10 -3.90
CA PRO A 10 -7.86 10.17 -4.36
C PRO A 10 -8.41 8.82 -4.79
N MET A 11 -7.60 7.99 -5.47
CA MET A 11 -8.03 6.66 -5.89
C MET A 11 -8.33 5.75 -4.70
N ILE A 12 -7.51 5.82 -3.64
CA ILE A 12 -7.74 5.08 -2.40
C ILE A 12 -9.04 5.55 -1.75
N GLU A 13 -9.22 6.87 -1.58
CA GLU A 13 -10.41 7.46 -0.96
C GLU A 13 -11.69 7.11 -1.72
N ASP A 14 -11.71 7.26 -3.04
CA ASP A 14 -12.86 6.93 -3.88
C ASP A 14 -13.24 5.44 -3.77
N THR A 15 -12.22 4.57 -3.71
CA THR A 15 -12.43 3.13 -3.56
C THR A 15 -13.02 2.79 -2.19
N LEU A 16 -12.46 3.33 -1.10
CA LEU A 16 -12.97 3.10 0.25
C LEU A 16 -14.38 3.68 0.41
N ASN A 17 -14.64 4.87 -0.12
CA ASN A 17 -15.97 5.48 -0.12
C ASN A 17 -17.00 4.68 -0.91
N ALA A 18 -16.60 4.02 -2.01
CA ALA A 18 -17.47 3.11 -2.73
C ALA A 18 -17.92 1.94 -1.83
N VAL A 19 -17.00 1.32 -1.10
CA VAL A 19 -17.32 0.23 -0.17
C VAL A 19 -18.23 0.74 0.97
N ILE A 20 -17.89 1.89 1.58
CA ILE A 20 -18.66 2.49 2.69
C ILE A 20 -20.10 2.82 2.29
N ARG A 21 -20.34 3.20 1.03
CA ARG A 21 -21.71 3.46 0.52
C ARG A 21 -22.60 2.22 0.53
N HIS A 22 -22.01 1.03 0.40
CA HIS A 22 -22.75 -0.24 0.43
C HIS A 22 -22.81 -0.83 1.85
N ASP A 23 -21.78 -0.63 2.66
CA ASP A 23 -21.73 -1.06 4.04
C ASP A 23 -21.09 0.02 4.95
N PRO A 24 -21.88 0.72 5.78
CA PRO A 24 -21.35 1.71 6.71
C PRO A 24 -20.34 1.16 7.73
N GLN A 25 -20.33 -0.15 8.00
CA GLN A 25 -19.33 -0.76 8.88
C GLN A 25 -17.92 -0.72 8.27
N ALA A 26 -17.80 -0.62 6.94
CA ALA A 26 -16.54 -0.45 6.24
C ALA A 26 -15.86 0.92 6.48
N ARG A 27 -16.42 1.78 7.35
CA ARG A 27 -15.67 2.93 7.91
C ARG A 27 -14.50 2.47 8.78
N ASP A 28 -14.57 1.25 9.31
CA ASP A 28 -13.41 0.55 9.87
C ASP A 28 -12.51 0.09 8.72
N GLU A 29 -11.26 0.58 8.71
CA GLU A 29 -10.30 0.28 7.64
C GLU A 29 -10.00 -1.23 7.53
N GLY A 30 -10.05 -1.97 8.64
CA GLY A 30 -9.86 -3.41 8.66
C GLY A 30 -11.00 -4.16 7.96
N ILE A 31 -12.24 -3.70 8.12
CA ILE A 31 -13.40 -4.22 7.38
C ILE A 31 -13.31 -3.83 5.90
N ALA A 32 -12.92 -2.59 5.58
CA ALA A 32 -12.77 -2.15 4.20
C ALA A 32 -11.74 -3.00 3.43
N VAL A 33 -10.59 -3.31 4.03
CA VAL A 33 -9.57 -4.16 3.41
C VAL A 33 -10.08 -5.58 3.16
N GLN A 34 -10.93 -6.14 4.03
CA GLN A 34 -11.55 -7.45 3.79
C GLN A 34 -12.46 -7.42 2.56
N TYR A 35 -13.24 -6.36 2.37
CA TYR A 35 -14.04 -6.19 1.14
C TYR A 35 -13.18 -6.11 -0.11
N LEU A 36 -12.05 -5.39 -0.08
CA LEU A 36 -11.14 -5.31 -1.22
C LEU A 36 -10.55 -6.68 -1.56
N ALA A 37 -10.17 -7.47 -0.56
CA ALA A 37 -9.70 -8.84 -0.76
C ALA A 37 -10.80 -9.75 -1.34
N ALA A 38 -12.03 -9.62 -0.86
CA ALA A 38 -13.18 -10.37 -1.38
C ALA A 38 -13.51 -10.00 -2.83
N ILE A 39 -13.48 -8.69 -3.17
CA ILE A 39 -13.67 -8.20 -4.54
C ILE A 39 -12.59 -8.75 -5.47
N ALA A 40 -11.31 -8.72 -5.04
CA ALA A 40 -10.22 -9.28 -5.82
C ALA A 40 -10.41 -10.79 -6.07
N GLY A 41 -10.79 -11.55 -5.05
CA GLY A 41 -11.10 -12.98 -5.17
C GLY A 41 -12.29 -13.25 -6.11
N PHE A 42 -13.34 -12.44 -6.02
CA PHE A 42 -14.51 -12.53 -6.90
C PHE A 42 -14.13 -12.26 -8.36
N VAL A 43 -13.40 -11.18 -8.65
CA VAL A 43 -12.95 -10.84 -10.02
C VAL A 43 -12.04 -11.94 -10.58
N LEU A 44 -11.14 -12.47 -9.76
CA LEU A 44 -10.22 -13.53 -10.14
C LEU A 44 -10.95 -14.84 -10.48
N ALA A 45 -12.02 -15.16 -9.77
CA ALA A 45 -12.84 -16.35 -10.04
C ALA A 45 -13.57 -16.30 -11.40
N HIS A 46 -13.72 -15.11 -12.00
CA HIS A 46 -14.31 -14.92 -13.33
C HIS A 46 -13.30 -14.98 -14.47
N GLN A 47 -12.00 -15.14 -14.17
CA GLN A 47 -10.97 -15.32 -15.19
C GLN A 47 -10.91 -16.78 -15.65
N ASP A 48 -10.47 -17.00 -16.89
CA ASP A 48 -10.20 -18.34 -17.45
C ASP A 48 -8.89 -18.95 -16.89
N PHE A 49 -8.79 -19.01 -15.57
CA PHE A 49 -7.68 -19.65 -14.87
C PHE A 49 -8.08 -21.05 -14.40
N ASP A 50 -7.19 -22.01 -14.66
CA ASP A 50 -7.24 -23.27 -13.94
C ASP A 50 -6.97 -23.02 -12.43
N ARG A 51 -7.18 -24.07 -11.63
CA ARG A 51 -7.01 -23.96 -10.18
C ARG A 51 -5.60 -23.51 -9.79
N LYS A 52 -4.57 -24.07 -10.43
CA LYS A 52 -3.18 -23.80 -10.08
C LYS A 52 -2.81 -22.36 -10.45
N GLN A 53 -3.18 -21.91 -11.65
CA GLN A 53 -2.95 -20.53 -12.09
C GLN A 53 -3.58 -19.51 -11.15
N ARG A 54 -4.80 -19.79 -10.68
CA ARG A 54 -5.48 -18.95 -9.69
C ARG A 54 -4.77 -18.92 -8.34
N GLU A 55 -4.32 -20.07 -7.85
CA GLU A 55 -3.56 -20.16 -6.59
C GLU A 55 -2.21 -19.43 -6.70
N ASP A 56 -1.48 -19.61 -7.80
CA ASP A 56 -0.22 -18.90 -8.07
C ASP A 56 -0.43 -17.38 -8.12
N PHE A 57 -1.52 -16.91 -8.74
CA PHE A 57 -1.86 -15.49 -8.80
C PHE A 57 -2.19 -14.90 -7.43
N ILE A 58 -2.90 -15.64 -6.58
CA ILE A 58 -3.20 -15.22 -5.20
C ILE A 58 -1.91 -15.07 -4.38
N GLU A 59 -0.96 -16.00 -4.52
CA GLU A 59 0.33 -15.89 -3.82
C GLU A 59 1.13 -14.68 -4.30
N GLU A 60 1.05 -14.33 -5.58
CA GLU A 60 1.70 -13.11 -6.07
C GLU A 60 1.00 -11.84 -5.55
N LEU A 61 -0.34 -11.80 -5.50
CA LEU A 61 -1.06 -10.69 -4.88
C LEU A 61 -0.66 -10.52 -3.41
N LYS A 62 -0.53 -11.62 -2.66
CA LYS A 62 -0.07 -11.61 -1.26
C LYS A 62 1.33 -11.03 -1.14
N ARG A 63 2.26 -11.39 -2.03
CA ARG A 63 3.62 -10.82 -2.07
C ARG A 63 3.59 -9.32 -2.30
N ILE A 64 2.81 -8.86 -3.28
CA ILE A 64 2.66 -7.44 -3.62
C ILE A 64 2.07 -6.67 -2.43
N MET A 65 1.01 -7.19 -1.81
CA MET A 65 0.37 -6.56 -0.64
C MET A 65 1.34 -6.40 0.53
N LEU A 66 2.14 -7.44 0.81
CA LEU A 66 3.14 -7.38 1.87
C LEU A 66 4.21 -6.32 1.56
N GLN A 67 4.76 -6.34 0.34
CA GLN A 67 5.78 -5.38 -0.07
C GLN A 67 5.30 -3.93 0.05
N ILE A 68 4.11 -3.61 -0.46
CA ILE A 68 3.55 -2.26 -0.40
C ILE A 68 3.33 -1.82 1.04
N SER A 69 2.80 -2.71 1.90
CA SER A 69 2.59 -2.43 3.33
C SER A 69 3.91 -2.09 4.02
N GLU A 70 4.95 -2.91 3.81
CA GLU A 70 6.28 -2.66 4.35
C GLU A 70 6.89 -1.36 3.81
N ASP A 71 6.72 -1.06 2.53
CA ASP A 71 7.19 0.17 1.91
C ASP A 71 6.56 1.42 2.52
N VAL A 72 5.24 1.41 2.73
CA VAL A 72 4.53 2.53 3.39
C VAL A 72 4.99 2.71 4.83
N ILE A 73 5.18 1.62 5.59
CA ILE A 73 5.69 1.66 6.97
C ILE A 73 7.12 2.23 7.01
N ARG A 74 7.99 1.79 6.08
CA ARG A 74 9.36 2.29 5.95
C ARG A 74 9.39 3.79 5.65
N GLN A 75 8.57 4.25 4.70
CA GLN A 75 8.49 5.67 4.34
C GLN A 75 8.02 6.53 5.51
N ARG A 76 7.02 6.08 6.27
CA ARG A 76 6.55 6.78 7.49
C ARG A 76 7.65 6.89 8.55
N THR A 77 8.41 5.82 8.76
CA THR A 77 9.50 5.79 9.75
C THR A 77 10.66 6.68 9.32
N ALA A 78 11.02 6.69 8.04
CA ALA A 78 12.13 7.48 7.52
C ALA A 78 11.87 9.00 7.60
N GLN A 79 10.61 9.44 7.44
CA GLN A 79 10.23 10.85 7.58
C GLN A 79 10.23 11.35 9.04
N ALA A 80 10.22 10.44 10.02
CA ALA A 80 10.21 10.79 11.44
C ALA A 80 11.62 10.96 12.05
N ALA A 81 12.69 10.76 11.28
CA ALA A 81 14.05 10.97 11.76
C ALA A 81 14.35 12.48 11.90
N PRO A 82 14.77 12.97 13.10
CA PRO A 82 15.15 14.36 13.26
C PRO A 82 16.36 14.67 12.35
N PRO A 83 16.45 15.90 11.78
CA PRO A 83 17.60 16.28 10.98
C PRO A 83 18.88 16.13 11.82
N PRO A 84 19.99 15.65 11.23
CA PRO A 84 21.25 15.56 11.96
C PRO A 84 21.61 16.95 12.50
N PRO A 85 22.11 17.04 13.75
CA PRO A 85 22.51 18.32 14.31
C PRO A 85 23.51 18.97 13.35
N GLN A 86 23.19 20.19 12.91
CA GLN A 86 24.11 21.03 12.15
C GLN A 86 25.35 21.22 13.03
N GLN A 87 26.41 20.48 12.75
CA GLN A 87 27.72 20.78 13.29
C GLN A 87 28.10 22.13 12.68
N GLU A 88 27.93 23.19 13.47
CA GLU A 88 28.52 24.49 13.22
C GLU A 88 30.00 24.24 12.91
N ALA A 89 30.39 24.41 11.65
CA ALA A 89 31.77 24.40 11.23
C ALA A 89 32.46 25.64 11.83
N PHE A 90 32.83 25.53 13.10
CA PHE A 90 33.81 26.39 13.75
C PHE A 90 35.15 26.15 13.06
N GLY A 91 35.47 27.00 12.08
CA GLY A 91 36.67 26.82 11.29
C GLY A 91 37.01 27.95 10.32
N ILE A 92 36.64 29.21 10.60
CA ILE A 92 37.38 30.33 10.01
C ILE A 92 38.63 30.52 10.87
N TRP A 93 39.70 29.80 10.53
CA TRP A 93 41.05 30.22 10.94
C TRP A 93 41.62 31.08 9.81
N LYS A 94 41.74 32.39 10.08
CA LYS A 94 42.72 33.29 9.45
C LYS A 94 43.70 33.61 10.58
N PRO A 95 45.00 33.28 10.45
CA PRO A 95 45.92 33.95 9.52
C PRO A 95 46.69 33.03 8.56
#